data_AF-A0A7C6XQN6-F1
#
_entry.id   AF-A0A7C6XQN6-F1
#
_cell.length_a   1.000
_cell.length_b   1.000
_cell.length_c   1.000
_cell.angle_alpha   90.00
_cell.angle_beta   90.00
_cell.angle_gamma   90.00
#
_symmetry.space_group_name_H-M   'P 1'
#
loop_
_entity.id
_entity.type
_entity.pdbx_description
1 polymer ?
#
loop_
_entity_poly.entity_id
_entity_poly.type
_entity_poly.pdbx_seq_one_letter_code
_entity_poly.pdbx_strand_id
1 'polypeptide(L)' 'GKGIGRALLQAGIDWAKDRGAEVVHLEVDERNAAALAMYAAFGFEEWGRRPDYYPGAAGILMRLRIGG' A
#
# COMPACT_ATOMS: atom_id res chain seq x y z
N GLY A 1 -3.48 -17.75 -0.72
CA GLY A 1 -2.17 -17.43 -1.35
C GLY A 1 -1.04 -17.90 -0.45
N LYS A 2 0.19 -18.02 -0.97
CA LYS A 2 1.36 -18.56 -0.23
C LYS A 2 2.04 -17.57 0.74
N GLY A 3 1.39 -16.45 1.08
CA GLY A 3 1.94 -15.43 1.99
C GLY A 3 3.09 -14.55 1.42
N ILE A 4 3.60 -14.85 0.23
CA ILE A 4 4.76 -14.17 -0.37
C ILE A 4 4.57 -12.64 -0.46
N GLY A 5 3.41 -12.17 -0.91
CA GLY A 5 3.15 -10.73 -1.01
C GLY A 5 3.20 -10.00 0.34
N ARG A 6 2.73 -10.65 1.42
CA ARG A 6 2.82 -10.09 2.78
C ARG A 6 4.26 -10.05 3.26
N ALA A 7 5.03 -11.11 3.01
CA ALA A 7 6.43 -11.18 3.41
C ALA A 7 7.27 -10.10 2.69
N LEU A 8 7.05 -9.91 1.39
CA LEU A 8 7.73 -8.87 0.61
C LEU A 8 7.34 -7.46 1.07
N LEU A 9 6.06 -7.22 1.34
CA LEU A 9 5.59 -5.92 1.82
C LEU A 9 6.19 -5.58 3.20
N GLN A 10 6.20 -6.54 4.13
CA GLN A 10 6.83 -6.37 5.44
C GLN A 10 8.32 -6.04 5.30
N ALA A 11 9.06 -6.81 4.51
CA ALA A 11 10.49 -6.57 4.28
C ALA A 11 10.76 -5.18 3.66
N GLY A 12 9.90 -4.72 2.75
CA GLY A 12 10.01 -3.37 2.16
C GLY A 12 9.73 -2.25 3.17
N ILE A 13 8.75 -2.44 4.05
CA ILE A 13 8.45 -1.49 5.14
C ILE A 13 9.63 -1.39 6.11
N ASP A 14 10.18 -2.53 6.53
CA ASP A 14 11.31 -2.58 7.46
C ASP A 14 12.55 -1.92 6.84
N TRP A 15 12.84 -2.23 5.56
CA TRP A 15 13.92 -1.58 4.81
C TRP A 15 13.78 -0.05 4.73
N ALA A 16 12.54 0.46 4.60
CA ALA A 16 12.25 1.88 4.55
C ALA A 16 12.43 2.55 5.92
N LYS A 17 11.97 1.89 7.00
CA LYS A 17 12.19 2.33 8.38
C LYS A 17 13.67 2.45 8.71
N ASP A 18 14.47 1.45 8.36
CA ASP A 18 15.92 1.44 8.59
C ASP A 18 16.65 2.60 7.90
N ARG A 19 16.03 3.22 6.89
CA ARG A 19 16.55 4.38 6.16
C ARG A 19 16.01 5.72 6.67
N GLY A 20 15.24 5.71 7.75
CA GLY A 20 14.62 6.91 8.30
C GLY A 20 13.47 7.44 7.44
N ALA A 21 12.83 6.60 6.62
CA ALA A 21 11.63 7.01 5.93
C ALA A 21 10.49 7.21 6.93
N GLU A 22 9.70 8.28 6.75
CA GLU A 22 8.58 8.59 7.64
C GLU A 22 7.25 8.01 7.14
N VAL A 23 7.11 7.84 5.82
CA VAL A 23 5.87 7.42 5.16
C VAL A 23 6.17 6.52 3.96
N VAL A 24 5.43 5.43 3.82
CA VAL A 24 5.37 4.61 2.61
C VAL A 24 4.10 4.93 1.85
N HIS A 25 4.21 5.19 0.55
CA HIS A 25 3.08 5.40 -0.34
C HIS A 25 2.94 4.23 -1.32
N LEU A 26 1.70 3.91 -1.67
CA LEU A 26 1.38 2.98 -2.75
C LEU A 26 0.11 3.42 -3.49
N GLU A 27 -0.09 2.79 -4.63
CA GLU A 27 -1.28 2.92 -5.45
C GLU A 27 -1.82 1.52 -5.79
N VAL A 28 -3.14 1.37 -5.79
CA VAL A 28 -3.81 0.09 -6.07
C VAL A 28 -5.10 0.31 -6.85
N ASP A 29 -5.40 -0.55 -7.83
CA ASP A 29 -6.67 -0.53 -8.56
C ASP A 29 -7.84 -0.69 -7.57
N GLU A 30 -8.82 0.22 -7.63
CA GLU A 30 -9.97 0.22 -6.72
C GLU A 30 -10.77 -1.09 -6.74
N ARG A 31 -10.68 -1.86 -7.84
CA ARG A 31 -11.34 -3.15 -8.00
C ARG A 31 -10.56 -4.30 -7.38
N ASN A 32 -9.31 -4.10 -6.99
CA ASN A 32 -8.47 -5.14 -6.40
C ASN A 32 -8.72 -5.27 -4.88
N ALA A 33 -9.90 -5.80 -4.54
CA ALA A 33 -10.34 -5.97 -3.15
C ALA A 33 -9.35 -6.77 -2.29
N ALA A 34 -8.66 -7.76 -2.86
CA ALA A 34 -7.68 -8.58 -2.15
C ALA A 34 -6.43 -7.78 -1.74
N ALA A 35 -5.91 -6.93 -2.64
CA ALA A 35 -4.77 -6.07 -2.35
C ALA A 35 -5.15 -4.94 -1.38
N LEU A 36 -6.32 -4.30 -1.58
CA LEU A 36 -6.86 -3.30 -0.65
C LEU A 36 -6.97 -3.85 0.78
N ALA A 37 -7.57 -5.03 0.95
CA ALA A 37 -7.68 -5.68 2.26
C ALA A 37 -6.31 -6.03 2.85
N MET A 38 -5.36 -6.45 2.02
CA MET A 38 -3.99 -6.73 2.47
C MET A 38 -3.30 -5.46 2.96
N TYR A 39 -3.33 -4.36 2.21
CA TYR A 39 -2.70 -3.10 2.59
C TYR A 39 -3.34 -2.50 3.84
N ALA A 40 -4.68 -2.52 3.93
CA ALA A 40 -5.40 -2.08 5.12
C ALA A 40 -4.99 -2.89 6.37
N ALA A 41 -4.78 -4.20 6.25
CA ALA A 41 -4.30 -5.04 7.35
C ALA A 41 -2.86 -4.72 7.80
N PHE A 42 -2.05 -4.07 6.95
CA PHE A 42 -0.73 -3.54 7.30
C PHE A 42 -0.81 -2.12 7.91
N GLY A 43 -2.00 -1.53 8.02
CA GLY A 43 -2.21 -0.18 8.54
C GLY A 43 -2.11 0.92 7.48
N PHE A 44 -2.12 0.58 6.19
CA PHE A 44 -2.23 1.61 5.16
C PHE A 44 -3.62 2.24 5.17
N GLU A 45 -3.65 3.56 5.04
CA GLU A 45 -4.87 4.36 4.96
C GLU A 45 -5.00 4.99 3.57
N GLU A 46 -6.21 5.03 3.02
CA GLU A 46 -6.49 5.83 1.83
C GLU A 46 -6.30 7.32 2.16
N TRP A 47 -5.56 8.03 1.31
CA TRP A 47 -5.38 9.49 1.42
C TRP A 47 -5.75 10.24 0.13
N GLY A 48 -6.08 9.51 -0.94
CA GLY A 48 -6.52 10.11 -2.20
C GLY A 48 -6.91 9.07 -3.23
N ARG A 49 -7.45 9.56 -4.35
CA ARG A 49 -7.82 8.74 -5.51
C ARG A 49 -7.36 9.43 -6.79
N ARG A 50 -6.93 8.64 -7.76
CA ARG A 50 -6.58 9.08 -9.13
C ARG A 50 -7.60 8.49 -10.10
N PRO A 51 -8.58 9.29 -10.57
CA PRO A 51 -9.51 8.85 -11.60
C PRO A 51 -8.76 8.36 -12.84
N ASP A 52 -9.29 7.32 -13.49
CA ASP A 52 -8.80 6.77 -14.77
C ASP A 52 -7.31 6.40 -14.82
N TYR A 53 -6.70 6.10 -13.67
CA TYR A 53 -5.31 5.62 -13.62
C TYR A 53 -5.19 4.19 -14.16
N TYR A 54 -6.17 3.34 -13.86
CA TYR A 54 -6.30 2.02 -14.46
C TYR A 54 -7.42 2.04 -15.51
N PRO A 55 -7.38 1.16 -16.54
CA PRO A 55 -8.45 1.08 -17.53
C PRO A 55 -9.83 0.85 -16.88
N GLY A 56 -10.66 1.91 -16.91
CA GLY A 56 -11.99 1.93 -16.33
C GLY A 56 -12.02 1.81 -14.80
N ALA A 57 -10.97 2.27 -14.11
CA ALA A 57 -10.93 2.28 -12.65
C ALA A 57 -9.98 3.36 -12.10
N ALA A 58 -10.35 3.89 -10.94
CA ALA A 58 -9.48 4.74 -10.16
C ALA A 58 -8.32 3.94 -9.53
N GLY A 59 -7.17 4.61 -9.41
CA GLY A 59 -6.12 4.20 -8.50
C GLY A 59 -6.37 4.77 -7.11
N ILE A 60 -6.46 3.91 -6.11
CA ILE A 60 -6.55 4.29 -4.70
C ILE A 60 -5.14 4.55 -4.19
N LEU A 61 -4.88 5.78 -3.75
CA LEU A 61 -3.62 6.17 -3.14
C LEU A 61 -3.68 5.86 -1.65
N MET A 62 -2.78 4.99 -1.19
CA MET A 62 -2.69 4.63 0.22
C MET A 62 -1.34 5.04 0.81
N ARG A 63 -1.32 5.29 2.11
CA ARG A 63 -0.10 5.62 2.85
C ARG A 63 -0.03 4.88 4.17
N LEU A 64 1.18 4.53 4.59
CA LEU A 64 1.48 4.03 5.92
C LEU A 64 2.53 4.94 6.55
N ARG A 65 2.22 5.54 7.69
CA ARG A 65 3.21 6.27 8.49
C ARG A 65 4.05 5.28 9.27
N ILE A 66 5.37 5.39 9.15
CA ILE A 66 6.35 4.45 9.70
C ILE A 66 7.46 5.13 10.52
N GLY A 67 7.53 6.47 10.48
CA GLY A 67 8.41 7.27 11.33
C GLY A 67 7.82 7.51 12.71
N GLY A 68 8.69 7.45 13.72
CA GLY A 68 8.46 7.84 15.11
C GLY A 68 9.77 8.36 15.70
#